data_AF-A0AAV9RAM5-F1
#
_entry.id   AF-A0AAV9RAM5-F1
#
_cell.length_a   1.000
_cell.length_b   1.000
_cell.length_c   1.000
_cell.angle_alpha   90.00
_cell.angle_beta   90.00
_cell.angle_gamma   90.00
#
_symmetry.space_group_name_H-M   'P 1'
#
loop_
_entity.id
_entity.type
_entity.pdbx_description
1 polymer ?
#
loop_
_entity_poly.entity_id
_entity_poly.type
_entity_poly.pdbx_seq_one_letter_code
_entity_poly.pdbx_strand_id
1 'polypeptide(L)'
;MCICLTYSYSLNLQISSSTLPANLYFAPNWLLPSLNVTNPILSINVCAELCHSRENPLKTAKMKVKDMSFKEGQEFKVRVRPDDNCNSFALNIGHDPENIAMHFNPRFDQNIIICNSLSGGSWGEEQREGSFPFARGEECKFYINFNNEQFYIKLPDGTMMNFPNRLGEVKYKFFDVSGDARIVGMKIK
;
A
#
# COMPACT_ATOMS: atom_id res chain seq x y z
N MET A 1 9.75 28.69 -0.98
CA MET A 1 9.91 29.88 -1.85
C MET A 1 9.67 29.39 -3.27
N CYS A 2 8.50 29.64 -3.83
CA CYS A 2 8.17 29.21 -5.20
C CYS A 2 8.56 30.32 -6.17
N ILE A 3 9.38 29.99 -7.16
CA ILE A 3 9.68 30.87 -8.29
C ILE A 3 8.68 30.49 -9.39
N CYS A 4 7.86 31.45 -9.81
CA CYS A 4 6.93 31.29 -10.92
C CYS A 4 7.69 31.57 -12.21
N LEU A 5 7.79 30.59 -13.11
CA LEU A 5 8.27 30.80 -14.48
C LEU A 5 7.08 30.65 -15.41
N THR A 6 6.70 31.75 -16.06
CA THR A 6 5.69 31.77 -17.11
C THR A 6 6.33 31.32 -18.42
N TYR A 7 5.84 30.25 -19.02
CA TYR A 7 6.16 29.87 -20.41
C TYR A 7 4.90 29.98 -21.27
N SER A 8 4.99 30.76 -22.35
CA SER A 8 3.98 30.84 -23.40
C SER A 8 4.36 29.89 -24.54
N TYR A 9 3.55 28.87 -24.80
CA TYR A 9 3.69 28.04 -26.01
C TYR A 9 2.56 28.37 -26.99
N SER A 10 2.93 28.69 -28.22
CA SER A 10 2.02 28.79 -29.36
C SER A 10 2.17 27.51 -30.21
N LEU A 11 1.14 26.66 -30.22
CA LEU A 11 1.14 25.43 -31.01
C LEU A 11 0.59 25.72 -32.41
N ASN A 12 1.42 25.56 -33.45
CA ASN A 12 0.96 25.50 -34.84
C ASN A 12 0.60 24.03 -35.16
N LEU A 13 -0.66 23.78 -35.50
CA LEU A 13 -1.13 22.47 -35.96
C LEU A 13 -0.96 22.36 -37.48
N GLN A 14 -0.02 21.53 -37.94
CA GLN A 14 -0.09 20.90 -39.26
C GLN A 14 -0.60 19.47 -39.10
N ILE A 15 -1.70 19.15 -39.78
CA ILE A 15 -2.28 17.81 -39.80
C ILE A 15 -1.73 17.07 -41.01
N SER A 16 -1.05 15.93 -40.80
CA SER A 16 -0.87 14.92 -41.85
C SER A 16 -1.22 13.54 -41.31
N SER A 17 -2.10 12.87 -42.03
CA SER A 17 -2.69 11.56 -41.76
C SER A 17 -1.67 10.42 -41.72
N SER A 18 -1.70 9.56 -40.70
CA SER A 18 -1.90 8.10 -40.83
C SER A 18 -1.61 7.33 -39.54
N THR A 19 -2.52 6.38 -39.25
CA THR A 19 -2.40 5.14 -38.43
C THR A 19 -2.28 5.21 -36.89
N LEU A 20 -3.27 4.57 -36.23
CA LEU A 20 -3.53 4.29 -34.80
C LEU A 20 -2.69 3.08 -34.28
N PRO A 21 -2.78 2.57 -33.00
CA PRO A 21 -3.64 2.93 -31.85
C PRO A 21 -2.94 2.98 -30.47
N ALA A 22 -3.55 3.65 -29.48
CA ALA A 22 -3.42 3.25 -28.06
C ALA A 22 -4.57 3.82 -27.23
N ASN A 23 -5.37 2.93 -26.65
CA ASN A 23 -6.37 3.24 -25.64
C ASN A 23 -5.69 3.84 -24.41
N LEU A 24 -6.00 5.09 -24.07
CA LEU A 24 -5.78 5.65 -22.74
C LEU A 24 -7.15 5.77 -22.08
N TYR A 25 -7.35 4.93 -21.07
CA TYR A 25 -8.52 4.94 -20.20
C TYR A 25 -8.61 6.30 -19.50
N PHE A 26 -9.74 6.97 -19.69
CA PHE A 26 -10.14 8.12 -18.91
C PHE A 26 -10.59 7.66 -17.52
N ALA A 27 -9.99 8.21 -16.45
CA ALA A 27 -10.55 8.13 -15.12
C ALA A 27 -11.82 9.03 -15.04
N PRO A 28 -12.93 8.56 -14.44
CA PRO A 28 -14.20 9.27 -14.47
C PRO A 28 -14.30 10.32 -13.36
N ASN A 29 -15.22 11.28 -13.57
CA ASN A 29 -15.73 12.28 -12.62
C ASN A 29 -14.92 13.56 -12.44
N TRP A 30 -14.96 14.42 -13.45
CA TRP A 30 -14.88 15.88 -13.26
C TRP A 30 -16.12 16.50 -13.93
N LEU A 31 -16.95 17.18 -13.14
CA LEU A 31 -18.06 17.99 -13.67
C LEU A 31 -17.46 19.20 -14.42
N LEU A 32 -17.66 19.25 -15.73
CA LEU A 32 -17.35 20.44 -16.53
C LEU A 32 -18.43 21.51 -16.30
N PRO A 33 -18.08 22.77 -16.03
CA PRO A 33 -19.04 23.86 -16.19
C PRO A 33 -19.31 24.07 -17.69
N SER A 34 -20.57 24.33 -18.01
CA SER A 34 -21.05 24.58 -19.38
C SER A 34 -20.28 25.71 -20.08
N LEU A 35 -19.66 25.41 -21.22
CA LEU A 35 -19.04 26.38 -22.11
C LEU A 35 -20.10 26.98 -23.04
N ASN A 36 -20.37 28.29 -22.92
CA ASN A 36 -21.01 29.06 -23.98
C ASN A 36 -19.92 29.56 -24.93
N VAL A 37 -20.00 29.16 -26.21
CA VAL A 37 -19.02 29.50 -27.23
C VAL A 37 -19.61 30.57 -28.15
N THR A 38 -19.07 31.79 -28.05
CA THR A 38 -19.06 32.75 -29.16
C THR A 38 -17.60 33.17 -29.39
N ASN A 39 -17.04 32.71 -30.51
CA ASN A 39 -15.65 32.89 -30.96
C ASN A 39 -15.25 34.36 -31.18
N PRO A 40 -13.93 34.68 -31.38
CA PRO A 40 -12.74 33.87 -31.14
C PRO A 40 -11.63 34.63 -30.37
N ILE A 41 -10.63 33.89 -29.88
CA ILE A 41 -9.43 34.36 -29.16
C ILE A 41 -9.69 34.61 -27.67
N LEU A 42 -9.74 33.52 -26.90
CA LEU A 42 -9.46 33.54 -25.47
C LEU A 42 -8.21 32.70 -25.22
N SER A 43 -7.13 33.36 -24.82
CA SER A 43 -6.03 32.72 -24.13
C SER A 43 -6.57 32.12 -22.83
N ILE A 44 -6.62 30.79 -22.75
CA ILE A 44 -7.00 30.09 -21.52
C ILE A 44 -5.75 30.00 -20.64
N ASN A 45 -5.74 30.72 -19.52
CA ASN A 45 -4.75 30.51 -18.46
C ASN A 45 -5.19 29.31 -17.61
N VAL A 46 -4.58 28.15 -17.84
CA VAL A 46 -4.69 27.03 -16.91
C VAL A 46 -3.57 27.18 -15.88
N CYS A 47 -3.92 27.56 -14.65
CA CYS A 47 -3.00 27.44 -13.51
C CYS A 47 -2.95 25.96 -13.12
N ALA A 48 -1.95 25.23 -13.62
CA ALA A 48 -1.61 23.93 -13.08
C ALA A 48 -0.71 24.15 -11.85
N GLU A 49 -1.26 23.96 -10.66
CA GLU A 49 -0.43 23.79 -9.46
C GLU A 49 0.29 22.45 -9.57
N LEU A 50 1.56 22.49 -10.00
CA LEU A 50 2.48 21.38 -9.75
C LEU A 50 2.82 21.39 -8.27
N CYS A 51 1.95 20.78 -7.46
CA CYS A 51 2.31 20.38 -6.11
C CYS A 51 3.33 19.24 -6.25
N HIS A 52 4.61 19.60 -6.35
CA HIS A 52 5.69 18.65 -6.04
C HIS A 52 5.51 18.31 -4.57
N SER A 53 4.79 17.22 -4.29
CA SER A 53 4.90 16.54 -3.02
C SER A 53 6.39 16.28 -2.83
N ARG A 54 7.00 17.00 -1.88
CA ARG A 54 8.30 16.60 -1.37
C ARG A 54 8.05 15.22 -0.77
N GLU A 55 8.41 14.18 -1.51
CA GLU A 55 8.59 12.86 -0.91
C GLU A 55 9.57 13.08 0.24
N ASN A 56 9.05 12.98 1.46
CA ASN A 56 9.85 13.12 2.65
C ASN A 56 10.75 11.88 2.68
N PRO A 57 12.09 11.99 2.53
CA PRO A 57 12.98 10.83 2.42
C PRO A 57 12.97 9.95 3.69
N LEU A 58 12.32 10.40 4.77
CA LEU A 58 12.06 9.62 5.98
C LEU A 58 10.87 8.66 5.87
N LYS A 59 10.00 8.78 4.85
CA LYS A 59 8.82 7.89 4.67
C LYS A 59 9.17 6.53 4.04
N THR A 60 10.39 6.36 3.52
CA THR A 60 10.84 5.15 2.82
C THR A 60 12.04 4.51 3.50
N ALA A 61 12.12 4.55 4.83
CA ALA A 61 12.97 3.61 5.53
C ALA A 61 12.32 2.21 5.44
N LYS A 62 12.51 1.52 4.30
CA LYS A 62 12.32 0.07 4.21
C LYS A 62 13.25 -0.53 5.24
N MET A 63 12.74 -0.88 6.42
CA MET A 63 13.51 -1.62 7.40
C MET A 63 13.72 -3.02 6.81
N LYS A 64 14.80 -3.18 6.05
CA LYS A 64 15.33 -4.49 5.68
C LYS A 64 15.90 -5.09 6.95
N VAL A 65 15.06 -5.79 7.69
CA VAL A 65 15.50 -6.64 8.80
C VAL A 65 16.48 -7.66 8.21
N LYS A 66 17.78 -7.45 8.40
CA LYS A 66 18.81 -8.44 8.04
C LYS A 66 18.86 -9.50 9.13
N ASP A 67 18.74 -10.76 8.69
CA ASP A 67 18.99 -12.00 9.43
C ASP A 67 18.12 -12.31 10.65
N MET A 68 16.80 -12.06 10.56
CA MET A 68 15.84 -12.69 11.47
C MET A 68 15.13 -13.84 10.75
N SER A 69 15.30 -15.07 11.27
CA SER A 69 14.46 -16.20 10.86
C SER A 69 13.39 -16.46 11.90
N PHE A 70 12.14 -16.58 11.46
CA PHE A 70 11.00 -16.93 12.29
C PHE A 70 10.65 -18.39 12.02
N LYS A 71 10.65 -19.21 13.06
CA LYS A 71 10.31 -20.63 13.00
C LYS A 71 8.99 -20.90 13.69
N GLU A 72 8.36 -22.01 13.34
CA GLU A 72 7.20 -22.50 14.07
C GLU A 72 7.50 -22.67 15.56
N GLY A 73 6.47 -22.52 16.39
CA GLY A 73 6.59 -22.53 17.85
C GLY A 73 7.15 -21.25 18.47
N GLN A 74 7.63 -20.29 17.66
CA GLN A 74 8.00 -18.96 18.13
C GLN A 74 6.82 -17.98 18.09
N GLU A 75 6.89 -16.93 18.90
CA GLU A 75 5.94 -15.82 18.86
C GLU A 75 6.61 -14.55 18.32
N PHE A 76 6.13 -14.04 17.20
CA PHE A 76 6.56 -12.78 16.63
C PHE A 76 5.67 -11.63 17.11
N LYS A 77 6.22 -10.80 18.00
CA LYS A 77 5.60 -9.56 18.45
C LYS A 77 5.95 -8.43 17.49
N VAL A 78 4.92 -7.79 16.94
CA VAL A 78 5.05 -6.62 16.07
C VAL A 78 4.41 -5.42 16.75
N ARG A 79 5.15 -4.31 16.82
CA ARG A 79 4.65 -2.99 17.24
C ARG A 79 4.70 -2.07 16.04
N VAL A 80 3.56 -1.51 15.68
CA VAL A 80 3.43 -0.56 14.56
C VAL A 80 2.70 0.68 15.03
N ARG A 81 2.97 1.79 14.36
CA ARG A 81 2.14 3.00 14.47
C ARG A 81 1.70 3.38 13.06
N PRO A 82 0.42 3.16 12.71
CA PRO A 82 -0.16 3.70 11.51
C PRO A 82 -0.03 5.22 11.48
N ASP A 83 0.17 5.78 10.29
CA ASP A 83 0.18 7.23 10.11
C ASP A 83 -1.21 7.83 10.41
N ASP A 84 -1.28 9.14 10.68
CA ASP A 84 -2.54 9.84 10.97
C ASP A 84 -3.54 9.78 9.80
N ASN A 85 -3.01 9.66 8.57
CA ASN A 85 -3.79 9.51 7.32
C ASN A 85 -3.62 8.11 6.71
N CYS A 86 -3.39 7.08 7.52
CA CYS A 86 -3.16 5.72 7.03
C CYS A 86 -4.37 5.23 6.20
N ASN A 87 -4.12 4.81 4.96
CA ASN A 87 -5.11 4.08 4.16
C ASN A 87 -5.01 2.58 4.41
N SER A 88 -3.79 2.04 4.34
CA SER A 88 -3.51 0.65 4.67
C SER A 88 -2.03 0.46 4.99
N PHE A 89 -1.72 -0.61 5.71
CA PHE A 89 -0.35 -1.12 5.80
C PHE A 89 -0.36 -2.64 5.62
N ALA A 90 0.78 -3.22 5.30
CA ALA A 90 0.93 -4.65 5.17
C ALA A 90 2.13 -5.15 5.97
N LEU A 91 1.97 -6.30 6.61
CA LEU A 91 3.06 -7.13 7.10
C LEU A 91 3.15 -8.38 6.23
N ASN A 92 4.31 -8.57 5.62
CA ASN A 92 4.62 -9.68 4.74
C ASN A 92 5.58 -10.65 5.44
N ILE A 93 5.22 -11.94 5.47
CA ILE A 93 6.07 -13.04 5.93
C ILE A 93 6.19 -14.06 4.80
N GLY A 94 7.42 -14.47 4.45
CA GLY A 94 7.64 -15.43 3.37
C GLY A 94 9.10 -15.85 3.17
N HIS A 95 9.42 -16.29 1.95
CA HIS A 95 10.79 -16.61 1.54
C HIS A 95 11.49 -15.43 0.89
N ASP A 96 10.74 -14.67 0.10
CA ASP A 96 11.20 -13.55 -0.72
C ASP A 96 9.97 -12.71 -1.16
N PRO A 97 10.17 -11.60 -1.89
CA PRO A 97 9.07 -10.74 -2.34
C PRO A 97 8.06 -11.37 -3.31
N GLU A 98 8.37 -12.51 -3.93
CA GLU A 98 7.49 -13.22 -4.88
C GLU A 98 6.79 -14.43 -4.24
N ASN A 99 7.24 -14.85 -3.06
CA ASN A 99 6.73 -15.99 -2.30
C ASN A 99 6.42 -15.58 -0.86
N ILE A 100 5.23 -15.00 -0.67
CA ILE A 100 4.70 -14.51 0.61
C ILE A 100 3.71 -15.53 1.17
N ALA A 101 4.07 -16.14 2.29
CA ALA A 101 3.20 -17.08 3.00
C ALA A 101 2.01 -16.41 3.66
N MET A 102 2.23 -15.21 4.23
CA MET A 102 1.18 -14.39 4.81
C MET A 102 1.41 -12.92 4.50
N HIS A 103 0.46 -12.34 3.77
CA HIS A 103 0.28 -10.91 3.58
C HIS A 103 -0.86 -10.45 4.48
N PHE A 104 -0.54 -9.86 5.63
CA PHE A 104 -1.51 -9.32 6.58
C PHE A 104 -1.69 -7.83 6.31
N ASN A 105 -2.86 -7.42 5.83
CA ASN A 105 -3.11 -6.07 5.32
C ASN A 105 -4.36 -5.42 5.94
N PRO A 106 -4.22 -4.73 7.08
CA PRO A 106 -5.27 -3.85 7.60
C PRO A 106 -5.53 -2.67 6.66
N ARG A 107 -6.80 -2.52 6.23
CA ARG A 107 -7.30 -1.43 5.40
C ARG A 107 -8.28 -0.57 6.19
N PHE A 108 -7.92 0.70 6.40
CA PHE A 108 -8.63 1.65 7.28
C PHE A 108 -9.77 2.41 6.57
N ASP A 109 -9.88 2.28 5.25
CA ASP A 109 -11.00 2.80 4.47
C ASP A 109 -12.27 1.94 4.69
N GLN A 110 -12.09 0.63 4.81
CA GLN A 110 -13.16 -0.36 4.98
C GLN A 110 -13.24 -0.94 6.39
N ASN A 111 -12.26 -0.61 7.26
CA ASN A 111 -12.08 -1.24 8.57
C ASN A 111 -12.10 -2.77 8.47
N ILE A 112 -11.28 -3.30 7.57
CA ILE A 112 -11.18 -4.73 7.31
C ILE A 112 -9.73 -5.15 7.28
N ILE A 113 -9.45 -6.35 7.75
CA ILE A 113 -8.13 -6.96 7.58
C ILE A 113 -8.24 -7.94 6.42
N ILE A 114 -7.36 -7.77 5.43
CA ILE A 114 -7.22 -8.71 4.32
C ILE A 114 -5.98 -9.56 4.57
N CYS A 115 -6.15 -10.87 4.52
CA CYS A 115 -5.05 -11.82 4.50
C CYS A 115 -4.98 -12.52 3.15
N ASN A 116 -3.78 -12.66 2.59
CA ASN A 116 -3.56 -13.43 1.38
C ASN A 116 -2.16 -14.07 1.36
N SER A 117 -1.89 -14.91 0.38
CA SER A 117 -0.58 -15.48 0.06
C SER A 117 -0.19 -15.10 -1.37
N LEU A 118 1.10 -14.94 -1.61
CA LEU A 118 1.69 -14.76 -2.95
C LEU A 118 2.57 -15.98 -3.23
N SER A 119 2.38 -16.65 -4.36
CA SER A 119 3.22 -17.78 -4.79
C SER A 119 3.62 -17.58 -6.23
N GLY A 120 4.93 -17.57 -6.51
CA GLY A 120 5.46 -17.28 -7.85
C GLY A 120 4.95 -15.96 -8.42
N GLY A 121 4.81 -14.92 -7.58
CA GLY A 121 4.31 -13.60 -7.99
C GLY A 121 2.80 -13.51 -8.23
N SER A 122 2.04 -14.58 -7.94
CA SER A 122 0.58 -14.61 -8.12
C SER A 122 -0.15 -14.64 -6.78
N TRP A 123 -1.10 -13.73 -6.60
CA TRP A 123 -1.94 -13.65 -5.40
C TRP A 123 -2.96 -14.80 -5.38
N GLY A 124 -3.16 -15.39 -4.20
CA GLY A 124 -4.21 -16.37 -3.97
C GLY A 124 -5.57 -15.74 -3.65
N GLU A 125 -6.46 -16.54 -3.07
CA GLU A 125 -7.77 -16.07 -2.60
C GLU A 125 -7.62 -15.18 -1.34
N GLU A 126 -8.31 -14.03 -1.31
CA GLU A 126 -8.33 -13.15 -0.15
C GLU A 126 -9.20 -13.73 0.97
N GLN A 127 -8.67 -13.78 2.20
CA GLN A 127 -9.47 -13.97 3.41
C GLN A 127 -9.72 -12.60 4.06
N ARG A 128 -10.97 -12.37 4.47
CA ARG A 128 -11.42 -11.10 5.03
C ARG A 128 -11.81 -11.28 6.49
N GLU A 129 -11.26 -10.45 7.38
CA GLU A 129 -11.58 -10.41 8.80
C GLU A 129 -12.19 -9.05 9.17
N GLY A 130 -13.35 -9.09 9.84
CA GLY A 130 -14.13 -7.90 10.19
C GLY A 130 -13.72 -7.28 11.54
N SER A 131 -13.04 -8.03 12.40
CA SER A 131 -12.44 -7.46 13.60
C SER A 131 -11.29 -6.53 13.24
N PHE A 132 -11.46 -5.23 13.50
CA PHE A 132 -10.51 -4.18 13.11
C PHE A 132 -10.08 -3.31 14.30
N PRO A 133 -9.22 -3.81 15.20
CA PRO A 133 -8.74 -3.07 16.37
C PRO A 133 -7.47 -2.26 16.06
N PHE A 134 -7.49 -1.49 14.96
CA PHE A 134 -6.39 -0.60 14.55
C PHE A 134 -6.88 0.85 14.47
N ALA A 135 -6.11 1.78 15.02
CA ALA A 135 -6.41 3.21 14.98
C ALA A 135 -5.30 3.98 14.25
N ARG A 136 -5.70 5.00 13.47
CA ARG A 136 -4.76 5.92 12.81
C ARG A 136 -4.01 6.73 13.86
N GLY A 137 -2.72 6.95 13.64
CA GLY A 137 -1.89 7.78 14.53
C GLY A 137 -1.54 7.16 15.88
N GLU A 138 -2.11 5.99 16.25
CA GLU A 138 -1.87 5.33 17.53
C GLU A 138 -0.92 4.14 17.39
N GLU A 139 -0.05 3.94 18.38
CA GLU A 139 0.77 2.74 18.41
C GLU A 139 -0.08 1.53 18.84
N CYS A 140 0.01 0.45 18.09
CA CYS A 140 -0.59 -0.82 18.46
C CYS A 140 0.45 -1.96 18.42
N LYS A 141 0.08 -3.08 19.04
CA LYS A 141 0.89 -4.30 19.05
C LYS A 141 0.02 -5.51 18.76
N PHE A 142 0.56 -6.44 18.00
CA PHE A 142 -0.07 -7.72 17.72
C PHE A 142 0.98 -8.82 17.71
N TYR A 143 0.52 -10.06 17.79
CA TYR A 143 1.37 -11.23 17.91
C TYR A 143 1.02 -12.23 16.83
N ILE A 144 2.04 -12.85 16.25
CA ILE A 144 1.88 -13.88 15.24
C ILE A 144 2.66 -15.10 15.70
N ASN A 145 2.04 -16.25 15.64
CA ASN A 145 2.70 -17.56 15.71
C ASN A 145 2.18 -18.41 14.55
N PHE A 146 2.91 -19.46 14.19
CA PHE A 146 2.49 -20.34 13.11
C PHE A 146 3.03 -21.76 13.31
N ASN A 147 2.42 -22.69 12.59
CA ASN A 147 2.92 -24.03 12.30
C ASN A 147 2.87 -24.25 10.78
N ASN A 148 3.18 -25.46 10.32
CA ASN A 148 3.07 -25.83 8.90
C ASN A 148 1.64 -25.74 8.30
N GLU A 149 0.59 -25.59 9.11
CA GLU A 149 -0.80 -25.56 8.63
C GLU A 149 -1.40 -24.16 8.63
N GLN A 150 -1.15 -23.35 9.66
CA GLN A 150 -1.82 -22.07 9.91
C GLN A 150 -0.92 -21.05 10.61
N PHE A 151 -1.19 -19.78 10.30
CA PHE A 151 -0.82 -18.63 11.09
C PHE A 151 -1.94 -18.32 12.09
N TYR A 152 -1.55 -18.04 13.32
CA TYR A 152 -2.41 -17.57 14.39
C TYR A 152 -2.01 -16.14 14.71
N ILE A 153 -2.96 -15.22 14.64
CA ILE A 153 -2.73 -13.79 14.85
C ILE A 153 -3.58 -13.33 16.03
N LYS A 154 -2.92 -12.80 17.06
CA LYS A 154 -3.56 -12.12 18.18
C LYS A 154 -3.56 -10.62 17.93
N LEU A 155 -4.73 -10.08 17.65
CA LEU A 155 -4.95 -8.67 17.36
C LEU A 155 -4.76 -7.79 18.62
N PRO A 156 -4.61 -6.46 18.45
CA PRO A 156 -4.40 -5.53 19.57
C PRO A 156 -5.41 -5.59 20.72
N ASP A 157 -6.68 -5.89 20.42
CA ASP A 157 -7.77 -6.04 21.41
C ASP A 157 -7.78 -7.42 22.09
N GLY A 158 -6.92 -8.35 21.65
CA GLY A 158 -6.86 -9.73 22.13
C GLY A 158 -7.69 -10.72 21.31
N THR A 159 -8.44 -10.27 20.30
CA THR A 159 -9.15 -11.14 19.36
C THR A 159 -8.16 -12.03 18.61
N MET A 160 -8.51 -13.30 18.45
CA MET A 160 -7.73 -14.28 17.69
C MET A 160 -8.31 -14.42 16.28
N MET A 161 -7.45 -14.36 15.27
CA MET A 161 -7.79 -14.73 13.90
C MET A 161 -6.75 -15.72 13.36
N ASN A 162 -7.17 -16.57 12.42
CA ASN A 162 -6.31 -17.58 11.83
C ASN A 162 -6.25 -17.40 10.32
N PHE A 163 -5.12 -17.73 9.71
CA PHE A 163 -4.94 -17.71 8.26
C PHE A 163 -4.15 -18.96 7.83
N PRO A 164 -4.57 -19.70 6.78
CA PRO A 164 -3.86 -20.91 6.36
C PRO A 164 -2.42 -20.61 5.91
N ASN A 165 -1.47 -21.41 6.38
CA ASN A 165 -0.09 -21.39 5.92
C ASN A 165 0.02 -22.13 4.57
N ARG A 166 -0.39 -21.45 3.50
CA ARG A 166 -0.52 -22.05 2.16
C ARG A 166 0.80 -22.51 1.53
N LEU A 167 1.95 -22.01 1.99
CA LEU A 167 3.26 -22.49 1.56
C LEU A 167 3.74 -23.70 2.38
N GLY A 168 3.11 -24.00 3.53
CA GLY A 168 3.35 -25.22 4.29
C GLY A 168 4.68 -25.31 5.04
N GLU A 169 5.41 -24.20 5.15
CA GLU A 169 6.77 -24.20 5.70
C GLU A 169 6.79 -23.97 7.21
N VAL A 170 7.85 -24.48 7.84
CA VAL A 170 8.11 -24.36 9.28
C VAL A 170 9.07 -23.21 9.64
N LYS A 171 9.58 -22.51 8.62
CA LYS A 171 10.56 -21.42 8.79
C LYS A 171 10.47 -20.41 7.65
N TYR A 172 10.37 -19.13 8.02
CA TYR A 172 10.43 -18.00 7.10
C TYR A 172 11.60 -17.07 7.43
N LYS A 173 12.13 -16.42 6.40
CA LYS A 173 13.33 -15.56 6.46
C LYS A 173 13.09 -14.15 5.94
N PHE A 174 11.98 -13.96 5.21
CA PHE A 174 11.62 -12.67 4.63
C PHE A 174 10.51 -12.03 5.46
N PHE A 175 10.79 -10.81 5.91
CA PHE A 175 9.88 -9.96 6.67
C PHE A 175 9.93 -8.57 6.05
N ASP A 176 8.77 -8.05 5.69
CA ASP A 176 8.63 -6.72 5.14
C ASP A 176 7.39 -6.06 5.72
N VAL A 177 7.50 -4.77 6.02
CA VAL A 177 6.32 -3.94 6.32
C VAL A 177 6.30 -2.83 5.28
N SER A 178 5.15 -2.68 4.65
CA SER A 178 4.91 -1.69 3.62
C SER A 178 3.60 -0.94 3.86
N GLY A 179 3.38 0.15 3.13
CA GLY A 179 2.22 1.02 3.29
C GLY A 179 2.41 2.11 4.35
N ASP A 180 1.29 2.66 4.82
CA ASP A 180 1.22 3.88 5.64
C ASP A 180 1.34 3.61 7.15
N ALA A 181 2.32 2.79 7.54
CA ALA A 181 2.63 2.56 8.94
C ALA A 181 4.13 2.46 9.16
N ARG A 182 4.59 2.96 10.31
CA ARG A 182 5.98 2.78 10.73
C ARG A 182 6.10 1.64 11.73
N ILE A 183 7.18 0.88 11.61
CA ILE A 183 7.53 -0.13 12.60
C ILE A 183 8.11 0.59 13.84
N VAL A 184 7.51 0.33 15.00
CA VAL A 184 8.03 0.80 16.29
C VAL A 184 8.96 -0.24 16.90
N GLY A 185 8.69 -1.53 16.69
CA GLY A 185 9.56 -2.58 17.17
C GLY A 185 9.10 -3.98 16.75
N MET A 186 10.06 -4.88 16.65
CA MET A 186 9.87 -6.27 16.28
C MET A 186 10.65 -7.14 17.25
N LYS A 187 10.01 -8.18 17.80
CA LYS A 187 10.66 -9.13 18.69
C LYS A 187 10.13 -10.53 18.45
N ILE A 188 11.02 -11.46 18.14
CA ILE A 188 10.71 -12.89 18.13
C ILE A 188 11.05 -13.45 19.52
N LYS A 189 10.15 -14.24 20.09
CA LYS A 189 10.34 -14.97 21.35
C LYS A 189 10.30 -16.47 21.11
#